data_AF-A0A6V7LF81-F1
#
_entry.id   AF-A0A6V7LF81-F1
#
_cell.length_a   1.000
_cell.length_b   1.000
_cell.length_c   1.000
_cell.angle_alpha   90.00
_cell.angle_beta   90.00
_cell.angle_gamma   90.00
#
_symmetry.space_group_name_H-M   'P 1'
#
loop_
_entity.id
_entity.type
_entity.pdbx_description
1 polymer ?
#
loop_
_entity_poly.entity_id
_entity_poly.type
_entity_poly.pdbx_seq_one_letter_code
_entity_poly.pdbx_strand_id
1 'polypeptide(L)' 'PKRKSWVLIVLCFLRAAFVPALMFCNAQPRHHLPVYITEDVYYIIITLLFAISNGYLCNICFILVPT' A
#
# COMPACT_ATOMS: atom_id res chain seq x y z
N PRO A 1 -16.00 0.27 -20.13
CA PRO A 1 -14.52 0.18 -20.24
C PRO A 1 -13.68 1.29 -19.56
N LYS A 2 -14.19 2.52 -19.31
CA LYS A 2 -13.37 3.61 -18.72
C LYS A 2 -13.26 3.64 -17.18
N ARG A 3 -14.21 3.04 -16.45
CA ARG A 3 -14.30 3.13 -14.98
C ARG A 3 -13.18 2.35 -14.25
N LYS A 4 -12.68 1.25 -14.82
CA LYS A 4 -11.62 0.43 -14.20
C LYS A 4 -10.24 1.10 -14.23
N SER A 5 -9.92 1.88 -15.27
CA SER A 5 -8.61 2.52 -15.42
C SER A 5 -8.32 3.54 -14.32
N TRP A 6 -9.33 4.31 -13.89
CA TRP A 6 -9.22 5.23 -12.77
C TRP A 6 -8.94 4.54 -11.43
N VAL A 7 -9.56 3.37 -11.20
CA VAL A 7 -9.33 2.58 -9.98
C VAL A 7 -7.89 2.09 -9.93
N LEU A 8 -7.32 1.65 -11.06
CA LEU A 8 -5.92 1.25 -11.15
C LEU A 8 -4.97 2.41 -10.84
N ILE A 9 -5.24 3.59 -11.39
CA ILE A 9 -4.45 4.80 -11.14
C ILE A 9 -4.50 5.17 -9.65
N VAL A 10 -5.69 5.21 -9.05
CA VAL A 10 -5.85 5.52 -7.61
C VAL A 10 -5.12 4.49 -6.75
N LEU A 11 -5.22 3.20 -7.06
CA LEU A 11 -4.51 2.14 -6.33
C LEU A 11 -2.98 2.27 -6.45
N CYS A 12 -2.45 2.67 -7.60
CA CYS A 12 -1.03 2.96 -7.78
C CYS A 12 -0.55 4.14 -6.94
N PHE A 13 -1.28 5.26 -6.93
CA PHE A 13 -0.96 6.42 -6.10
C PHE A 13 -1.02 6.09 -4.61
N LEU A 14 -2.06 5.36 -4.20
CA LEU A 14 -2.24 4.93 -2.82
C LEU A 14 -1.07 4.05 -2.35
N ARG A 15 -0.58 3.16 -3.21
CA ARG A 15 0.64 2.36 -2.95
C ARG A 15 1.88 3.23 -2.74
N ALA A 16 2.09 4.23 -3.59
CA ALA A 16 3.23 5.13 -3.49
C ALA A 16 3.20 5.94 -2.19
N ALA A 17 2.01 6.27 -1.69
CA ALA A 17 1.82 6.92 -0.38
C ALA A 17 1.99 5.96 0.81
N PHE A 18 1.63 4.68 0.66
CA PHE A 18 1.77 3.69 1.73
C PHE A 18 3.21 3.31 2.04
N VAL A 19 4.12 3.31 1.06
CA VAL A 19 5.55 3.00 1.28
C VAL A 19 6.23 3.95 2.28
N PRO A 20 6.18 5.29 2.11
CA PRO A 20 6.73 6.20 3.11
C PRO A 20 5.96 6.14 4.42
N ALA A 21 4.64 5.94 4.40
CA ALA A 21 3.86 5.77 5.63
C ALA A 21 4.32 4.56 6.47
N LEU A 22 4.65 3.43 5.83
CA LEU A 22 5.26 2.27 6.48
C LEU A 22 6.69 2.56 6.97
N MET A 23 7.49 3.35 6.23
CA MET A 23 8.82 3.79 6.68
C MET A 23 8.77 4.72 7.90
N PHE A 24 7.68 5.44 8.14
CA PHE A 24 7.48 6.26 9.35
C PHE A 24 6.93 5.46 10.57
N CYS A 25 6.39 4.26 10.37
CA CYS A 25 5.92 3.36 11.46
C CYS A 25 7.11 2.70 12.19
N ASN A 26 7.01 2.33 13.46
CA ASN A 26 8.11 1.87 14.34
C ASN A 26 8.89 0.58 13.92
N ALA A 27 9.55 0.56 12.76
CA ALA A 27 10.45 -0.53 12.36
C ALA A 27 11.86 -0.30 12.94
N GLN A 28 12.27 -1.14 13.89
CA GLN A 28 13.61 -1.10 14.51
C GLN A 28 14.62 -1.97 13.74
N PRO A 29 15.93 -1.63 13.73
CA PRO A 29 16.60 -0.55 14.47
C PRO A 29 16.77 0.72 13.62
N ARG A 30 16.69 1.91 14.24
CA ARG A 30 16.78 3.21 13.54
C ARG A 30 17.85 4.11 14.14
N HIS A 31 18.60 4.78 13.26
CA HIS A 31 19.65 5.74 13.64
C HIS A 31 19.34 7.20 13.24
N HIS A 32 18.41 7.48 12.31
CA HIS A 32 18.30 8.82 11.70
C HIS A 32 16.86 9.36 11.44
N LEU A 33 15.77 8.68 11.81
CA LEU A 33 14.39 9.15 11.54
C LEU A 33 13.52 9.20 12.81
N PRO A 34 12.81 10.31 13.08
CA PRO A 34 11.87 10.43 14.20
C PRO A 34 10.59 9.60 13.96
N VAL A 35 10.14 8.87 14.98
CA VAL A 35 8.92 8.04 14.96
C VAL A 35 7.70 8.94 15.18
N TYR A 36 6.78 8.98 14.22
CA TYR A 36 5.52 9.74 14.33
C TYR A 36 4.31 8.85 14.67
N ILE A 37 4.42 7.54 14.46
CA ILE A 37 3.39 6.55 14.75
C ILE A 37 3.99 5.51 15.71
N THR A 38 3.71 5.71 17.00
CA THR A 38 4.14 4.82 18.09
C THR A 38 3.22 3.59 18.22
N GLU A 39 1.96 3.75 17.83
CA GLU A 39 0.92 2.72 17.96
C GLU A 39 0.99 1.71 16.81
N ASP A 40 1.31 0.46 17.14
CA ASP A 40 1.42 -0.67 16.19
C ASP A 40 0.11 -0.94 15.43
N VAL A 41 -1.02 -0.52 15.99
CA VAL A 41 -2.36 -0.68 15.38
C VAL A 41 -2.45 0.02 14.03
N TYR A 42 -1.96 1.25 13.93
CA TYR A 42 -2.00 2.00 12.66
C TYR A 42 -1.07 1.38 11.63
N TYR A 43 0.10 0.88 12.06
CA TYR A 43 1.01 0.14 11.20
C TYR A 43 0.34 -1.11 10.61
N ILE A 44 -0.35 -1.89 11.44
CA ILE A 44 -1.07 -3.11 11.01
C ILE A 44 -2.17 -2.75 10.00
N ILE A 45 -2.97 -1.72 10.27
CA ILE A 45 -4.06 -1.30 9.38
C ILE A 45 -3.51 -0.83 8.03
N ILE A 46 -2.47 0.00 8.02
CA ILE A 46 -1.84 0.51 6.78
C ILE A 46 -1.23 -0.65 5.99
N THR A 47 -0.56 -1.58 6.67
CA THR A 47 0.02 -2.79 6.05
C THR A 47 -1.05 -3.67 5.43
N LEU A 48 -2.19 -3.86 6.12
CA LEU A 48 -3.31 -4.64 5.62
C LEU A 48 -3.94 -4.00 4.37
N LEU A 49 -4.19 -2.69 4.40
CA LEU A 49 -4.74 -1.95 3.25
C LEU A 49 -3.78 -1.97 2.06
N PHE A 50 -2.48 -1.84 2.31
CA PHE A 50 -1.45 -2.04 1.29
C PHE A 50 -1.54 -3.45 0.70
N ALA A 51 -1.54 -4.50 1.53
CA ALA A 51 -1.62 -5.88 1.06
C ALA A 51 -2.89 -6.17 0.22
N ILE A 52 -4.05 -5.67 0.64
CA ILE A 52 -5.32 -5.85 -0.08
C ILE A 52 -5.29 -5.12 -1.43
N SER A 53 -4.81 -3.87 -1.47
CA SER A 53 -4.67 -3.08 -2.70
C SER A 53 -3.83 -3.83 -3.74
N ASN A 54 -2.82 -4.54 -3.26
CA ASN A 54 -1.86 -5.29 -4.07
C ASN A 54 -2.44 -6.60 -4.58
N GLY A 55 -3.15 -7.33 -3.72
CA GLY A 55 -3.87 -8.54 -4.08
C GLY A 55 -4.95 -8.27 -5.12
N TYR A 56 -5.68 -7.15 -4.98
CA TYR A 56 -6.72 -6.75 -5.94
C TYR A 56 -6.14 -6.41 -7.33
N LEU A 57 -5.03 -5.66 -7.39
CA LEU A 57 -4.33 -5.39 -8.65
C LEU A 57 -3.80 -6.67 -9.28
N CYS A 58 -3.20 -7.58 -8.50
CA CYS A 58 -2.71 -8.87 -9.00
C CYS A 58 -3.84 -9.70 -9.62
N ASN A 59 -4.98 -9.79 -8.93
CA ASN A 59 -6.16 -10.48 -9.44
C ASN A 59 -6.72 -9.83 -10.71
N ILE A 60 -6.78 -8.50 -10.77
CA ILE A 60 -7.19 -7.78 -11.99
C ILE A 60 -6.18 -8.01 -13.13
N CYS A 61 -4.88 -7.93 -12.88
CA CYS A 61 -3.85 -8.21 -13.88
C CYS A 61 -4.00 -9.64 -14.40
N PHE A 62 -4.20 -10.63 -13.53
CA PHE A 62 -4.36 -12.02 -13.95
C PHE A 62 -5.61 -12.24 -14.80
N ILE A 63 -6.72 -11.56 -14.48
CA ILE A 63 -7.96 -11.62 -15.28
C ILE A 63 -7.83 -10.87 -16.61
N LEU A 64 -6.97 -9.83 -16.67
CA LEU A 64 -6.81 -8.98 -17.85
C LEU A 64 -5.66 -9.40 -18.77
N VAL A 65 -4.66 -10.12 -18.26
CA VAL A 65 -3.63 -10.77 -19.06
C VAL A 65 -4.33 -11.90 -19.82
N PRO A 66 -4.49 -11.79 -21.15
CA PRO A 66 -4.95 -12.92 -21.93
C PRO A 66 -3.85 -13.98 -21.90
N THR A 67 -4.26 -15.24 -21.81
CA THR A 67 -3.40 -16.41 -21.99
C THR A 67 -2.56 -16.32 -23.26
#